data_AF-A0A7W5GX55-F1
#
_entry.id   AF-A0A7W5GX55-F1
#
_cell.length_a   1.000
_cell.length_b   1.000
_cell.length_c   1.000
_cell.angle_alpha   90.00
_cell.angle_beta   90.00
_cell.angle_gamma   90.00
#
_symmetry.space_group_name_H-M   'P 1'
#
loop_
_entity.id
_entity.type
_entity.pdbx_description
1 polymer ?
#
loop_
_entity_poly.entity_id
_entity_poly.type
_entity_poly.pdbx_seq_one_letter_code
_entity_poly.pdbx_strand_id
1 'polypeptide(L)'
;MIESISIIGITERMGPLGLHMYAASFLEAAASLPPPQVPFDPVRPYLTCHSIELSLRAFISIGGPTMLALSDGGHRLSSLLDKALAESLAAMVSLTPAQRQAIHLADEYYSGKVFEYPAVGEAMLGYSKMPPMDALLEAAQALVDGLRIPCREAR
;
A
#
# COMPACT_ATOMS: atom_id res chain seq x y z
N MET A 1 -3.61 4.08 11.75
CA MET A 1 -4.25 3.06 12.62
C MET A 1 -3.40 1.79 12.46
N ILE A 2 -2.77 1.31 13.52
CA ILE A 2 -2.00 0.05 13.47
C ILE A 2 -3.00 -1.07 13.73
N GLU A 3 -3.04 -2.08 12.88
CA GLU A 3 -3.89 -3.24 13.11
C GLU A 3 -3.30 -4.07 14.25
N SER A 4 -3.78 -3.80 15.46
CA SER A 4 -3.48 -4.58 16.66
C SER A 4 -4.56 -5.63 16.84
N ILE A 5 -4.17 -6.89 16.99
CA ILE A 5 -5.11 -7.96 17.33
C ILE A 5 -5.06 -8.09 18.86
N SER A 6 -6.19 -7.74 19.50
CA SER A 6 -6.38 -7.96 20.93
C SER A 6 -7.24 -9.19 21.15
N ILE A 7 -6.65 -10.25 21.71
CA ILE A 7 -7.37 -11.46 22.13
C ILE A 7 -7.05 -11.68 23.61
N ILE A 8 -8.07 -11.64 24.47
CA ILE A 8 -7.96 -11.94 25.91
C ILE A 8 -6.85 -11.11 26.59
N GLY A 9 -6.80 -9.80 26.32
CA GLY A 9 -5.85 -8.88 26.97
C GLY A 9 -4.41 -8.91 26.44
N ILE A 10 -4.08 -9.82 25.51
CA ILE A 10 -2.83 -9.79 24.78
C ILE A 10 -3.04 -8.94 23.52
N THR A 11 -2.26 -7.88 23.37
CA THR A 11 -2.25 -7.04 22.17
C THR A 11 -0.98 -7.35 21.41
N GLU A 12 -1.11 -8.17 20.36
CA GLU A 12 0.00 -8.44 19.45
C GLU A 12 -0.10 -7.54 18.22
N ARG A 13 1.05 -7.04 17.78
CA ARG A 13 1.14 -6.33 16.51
C ARG A 13 1.07 -7.36 15.39
N MET A 14 0.33 -7.06 14.32
CA MET A 14 0.42 -7.89 13.12
C MET A 14 1.87 -7.91 12.63
N GLY A 15 2.48 -9.11 12.68
CA GLY A 15 3.81 -9.34 12.15
C GLY A 15 3.84 -9.27 10.61
N PRO A 16 5.03 -9.43 10.00
CA PRO A 16 5.21 -9.34 8.56
C PRO A 16 4.23 -10.20 7.76
N LEU A 17 3.99 -11.42 8.21
CA LEU A 17 3.04 -12.35 7.57
C LEU A 17 1.59 -11.83 7.59
N GLY A 18 1.13 -11.28 8.71
CA GLY A 18 -0.25 -10.77 8.84
C GLY A 18 -0.50 -9.59 7.91
N LEU A 19 0.43 -8.63 7.89
CA LEU A 19 0.38 -7.48 7.00
C LEU A 19 0.40 -7.90 5.52
N HIS A 20 1.23 -8.89 5.17
CA HIS A 20 1.29 -9.45 3.82
C HIS A 20 -0.03 -10.10 3.39
N MET A 21 -0.65 -10.90 4.27
CA MET A 21 -1.94 -11.55 3.99
C MET A 21 -3.06 -10.53 3.74
N TYR A 22 -3.09 -9.45 4.52
CA TYR A 22 -4.05 -8.38 4.32
C TYR A 22 -3.77 -7.64 3.02
N ALA A 23 -2.51 -7.30 2.75
CA ALA A 23 -2.11 -6.67 1.49
C ALA A 23 -2.59 -7.47 0.26
N ALA A 24 -2.41 -8.80 0.28
CA ALA A 24 -2.89 -9.69 -0.76
C ALA A 24 -4.42 -9.66 -0.91
N SER A 25 -5.15 -9.67 0.21
CA SER A 25 -6.63 -9.62 0.21
C SER A 25 -7.16 -8.31 -0.37
N PHE A 26 -6.52 -7.18 -0.05
CA PHE A 26 -6.87 -5.88 -0.62
C PHE A 26 -6.60 -5.80 -2.13
N LEU A 27 -5.50 -6.40 -2.61
CA LEU A 27 -5.20 -6.48 -4.03
C LEU A 27 -6.22 -7.36 -4.77
N GLU A 28 -6.55 -8.52 -4.21
CA GLU A 28 -7.58 -9.41 -4.76
C GLU A 28 -8.94 -8.71 -4.84
N ALA A 29 -9.32 -7.98 -3.78
CA ALA A 29 -10.53 -7.16 -3.79
C ALA A 29 -10.50 -6.10 -4.90
N ALA A 30 -9.38 -5.36 -5.04
CA ALA A 30 -9.21 -4.36 -6.10
C ALA A 30 -9.33 -4.99 -7.50
N ALA A 31 -8.76 -6.17 -7.71
CA ALA A 31 -8.80 -6.90 -8.98
C ALA A 31 -10.21 -7.46 -9.30
N SER A 32 -10.98 -7.82 -8.27
CA SER A 32 -12.34 -8.37 -8.41
C SER A 32 -13.41 -7.36 -8.81
N LEU A 33 -13.13 -6.07 -8.67
CA LEU A 33 -14.08 -5.02 -9.02
C LEU A 33 -14.40 -5.04 -10.53
N PRO A 34 -15.65 -4.72 -10.93
CA PRO A 34 -15.98 -4.55 -12.34
C PRO A 34 -15.26 -3.33 -12.93
N PRO A 35 -15.07 -3.26 -14.26
CA PRO A 35 -14.49 -2.09 -14.90
C PRO A 35 -15.23 -0.80 -14.50
N PRO A 36 -14.51 0.32 -14.31
CA PRO A 36 -15.11 1.58 -13.88
C PRO A 36 -16.17 2.03 -14.89
N GLN A 37 -17.36 2.36 -14.39
CA GLN A 37 -18.48 2.86 -15.20
C GLN A 37 -18.53 4.39 -15.25
N VAL A 38 -17.71 5.04 -14.44
CA VAL A 38 -17.61 6.48 -14.30
C VAL A 38 -16.15 6.92 -14.44
N PRO A 39 -15.89 8.18 -14.85
CA PRO A 39 -14.52 8.68 -14.99
C PRO A 39 -13.68 8.61 -13.71
N PHE A 40 -14.32 8.63 -12.55
CA PHE A 40 -13.67 8.51 -11.25
C PHE A 40 -14.29 7.37 -10.44
N ASP A 41 -13.58 6.26 -10.36
CA ASP A 41 -13.87 5.14 -9.47
C ASP A 41 -12.83 5.18 -8.33
N PRO A 42 -13.18 5.71 -7.14
CA PRO A 42 -12.24 5.84 -6.03
C PRO A 42 -11.93 4.52 -5.33
N VAL A 43 -12.77 3.50 -5.48
CA VAL A 43 -12.69 2.28 -4.66
C VAL A 43 -11.49 1.45 -5.09
N ARG A 44 -11.32 1.22 -6.40
CA ARG A 44 -10.18 0.48 -6.93
C ARG A 44 -8.81 1.10 -6.57
N PRO A 45 -8.54 2.40 -6.80
CA PRO A 45 -7.28 3.02 -6.40
C PRO A 45 -7.09 2.99 -4.89
N TYR A 46 -8.15 3.18 -4.08
CA TYR A 46 -8.06 3.06 -2.62
C TYR A 46 -7.56 1.67 -2.19
N LEU A 47 -8.22 0.61 -2.64
CA LEU A 47 -7.86 -0.76 -2.29
C LEU A 47 -6.44 -1.10 -2.74
N THR A 48 -6.06 -0.65 -3.94
CA THR A 48 -4.71 -0.85 -4.49
C THR A 48 -3.66 -0.13 -3.64
N CYS A 49 -3.92 1.14 -3.27
CA CYS A 49 -3.03 1.92 -2.40
C CYS A 49 -2.88 1.28 -1.02
N HIS A 50 -3.98 0.77 -0.46
CA HIS A 50 -3.96 0.14 0.85
C HIS A 50 -3.17 -1.17 0.84
N SER A 51 -3.31 -1.96 -0.24
CA SER A 51 -2.46 -3.13 -0.48
C SER A 51 -0.97 -2.75 -0.50
N ILE A 52 -0.60 -1.72 -1.26
CA ILE A 52 0.79 -1.21 -1.33
C ILE A 52 1.29 -0.76 0.05
N GLU A 53 0.49 0.02 0.79
CA GLU A 53 0.83 0.47 2.15
C GLU A 53 1.17 -0.73 3.04
N LEU A 54 0.31 -1.74 3.07
CA LEU A 54 0.48 -2.92 3.89
C LEU A 54 1.67 -3.77 3.44
N SER A 55 1.88 -3.96 2.14
CA SER A 55 3.06 -4.65 1.62
C SER A 55 4.36 -3.96 2.03
N LEU A 56 4.44 -2.63 1.90
CA LEU A 56 5.64 -1.89 2.29
C LEU A 56 5.86 -1.98 3.81
N ARG A 57 4.81 -1.83 4.62
CA ARG A 57 4.89 -2.06 6.08
C ARG A 57 5.34 -3.49 6.40
N ALA A 58 4.86 -4.49 5.67
CA ALA A 58 5.24 -5.88 5.84
C ALA A 58 6.74 -6.08 5.57
N PHE A 59 7.25 -5.59 4.43
CA PHE A 59 8.68 -5.64 4.11
C PHE A 59 9.52 -5.02 5.22
N ILE A 60 9.18 -3.80 5.58
CA ILE A 60 9.93 -3.06 6.58
C ILE A 60 9.87 -3.81 7.94
N SER A 61 8.74 -4.40 8.31
CA SER A 61 8.63 -5.15 9.57
C SER A 61 9.53 -6.40 9.65
N ILE A 62 10.01 -6.94 8.52
CA ILE A 62 11.00 -8.04 8.49
C ILE A 62 12.31 -7.62 9.18
N GLY A 63 12.68 -6.34 9.12
CA GLY A 63 13.88 -5.80 9.76
C GLY A 63 13.84 -5.75 11.29
N GLY A 64 12.72 -6.13 11.92
CA GLY A 64 12.60 -6.31 13.36
C GLY A 64 12.01 -5.13 14.16
N PRO A 65 11.88 -5.30 15.50
CA PRO A 65 11.05 -4.47 16.37
C PRO A 65 11.57 -3.04 16.60
N THR A 66 12.82 -2.72 16.23
CA THR A 66 13.36 -1.35 16.32
C THR A 66 12.69 -0.37 15.36
N MET A 67 11.95 -0.88 14.38
CA MET A 67 11.08 -0.09 13.53
C MET A 67 9.68 0.10 14.10
N LEU A 68 9.50 -0.11 15.40
CA LEU A 68 8.37 0.41 16.17
C LEU A 68 8.11 1.93 15.96
N ALA A 69 9.11 2.67 15.45
CA ALA A 69 8.99 4.06 14.98
C ALA A 69 8.26 4.23 13.61
N LEU A 70 7.79 3.15 12.98
CA LEU A 70 7.08 3.18 11.69
C LEU A 70 5.64 3.70 11.73
N SER A 71 5.14 4.09 12.90
CA SER A 71 3.70 4.24 13.10
C SER A 71 3.16 5.63 13.40
N ASP A 72 3.95 6.71 13.38
CA ASP A 72 3.41 8.07 13.62
C ASP A 72 3.53 9.05 12.43
N GLY A 73 3.96 8.56 11.26
CA GLY A 73 4.30 9.40 10.11
C GLY A 73 3.28 9.46 8.96
N GLY A 74 1.98 9.27 9.21
CA GLY A 74 0.93 9.43 8.20
C GLY A 74 0.89 8.35 7.10
N HIS A 75 -0.25 8.23 6.43
CA HIS A 75 -0.53 7.27 5.34
C HIS A 75 0.20 7.61 4.03
N ARG A 76 1.50 7.88 4.11
CA ARG A 76 2.29 8.36 2.95
C ARG A 76 2.98 7.21 2.23
N LEU A 77 2.41 6.80 1.10
CA LEU A 77 2.94 5.73 0.25
C LEU A 77 4.36 6.04 -0.22
N SER A 78 4.60 7.29 -0.62
CA SER A 78 5.91 7.76 -1.08
C SER A 78 6.99 7.55 -0.03
N SER A 79 6.70 7.96 1.22
CA SER A 79 7.65 7.84 2.33
C SER A 79 7.92 6.38 2.72
N LEU A 80 6.90 5.51 2.65
CA LEU A 80 7.06 4.07 2.86
C LEU A 80 7.91 3.44 1.77
N LEU A 81 7.69 3.82 0.50
CA LEU A 81 8.45 3.32 -0.63
C LEU A 81 9.92 3.72 -0.54
N ASP A 82 10.20 5.00 -0.29
CA ASP A 82 11.58 5.53 -0.16
C ASP A 82 12.33 4.83 0.96
N LYS A 83 11.65 4.61 2.11
CA LYS A 83 12.22 3.88 3.23
C LYS A 83 12.52 2.42 2.87
N ALA A 84 11.56 1.73 2.26
CA ALA A 84 11.74 0.33 1.86
C ALA A 84 12.90 0.19 0.86
N LEU A 85 13.03 1.12 -0.09
CA LEU A 85 14.14 1.16 -1.04
C LEU A 85 15.50 1.37 -0.35
N ALA A 86 15.57 2.26 0.63
CA ALA A 86 16.78 2.46 1.43
C ALA A 86 17.17 1.20 2.22
N GLU A 87 16.19 0.39 2.61
CA GLU A 87 16.37 -0.90 3.29
C GLU A 87 16.53 -2.08 2.32
N SER A 88 16.85 -1.82 1.05
CA SER A 88 17.14 -2.83 0.03
C SER A 88 15.92 -3.65 -0.43
N LEU A 89 14.72 -3.06 -0.47
CA LEU A 89 13.54 -3.66 -1.11
C LEU A 89 13.84 -4.20 -2.52
N ALA A 90 14.72 -3.52 -3.26
CA ALA A 90 15.13 -3.91 -4.62
C ALA A 90 15.75 -5.32 -4.70
N ALA A 91 16.25 -5.88 -3.60
CA ALA A 91 16.76 -7.25 -3.54
C ALA A 91 15.63 -8.31 -3.59
N MET A 92 14.39 -7.93 -3.25
CA MET A 92 13.24 -8.82 -3.19
C MET A 92 12.16 -8.48 -4.24
N VAL A 93 11.98 -7.19 -4.53
CA VAL A 93 10.94 -6.68 -5.43
C VAL A 93 11.57 -5.71 -6.43
N SER A 94 11.40 -5.99 -7.72
CA SER A 94 11.84 -5.09 -8.78
C SER A 94 10.68 -4.22 -9.25
N LEU A 95 10.66 -2.95 -8.83
CA LEU A 95 9.71 -1.94 -9.31
C LEU A 95 10.33 -1.08 -10.41
N THR A 96 9.62 -0.96 -11.53
CA THR A 96 10.00 -0.10 -12.65
C THR A 96 9.88 1.39 -12.28
N PRO A 97 10.54 2.30 -13.02
CA PRO A 97 10.37 3.74 -12.80
C PRO A 97 8.91 4.19 -12.92
N ALA A 98 8.14 3.62 -13.85
CA ALA A 98 6.72 3.93 -14.03
C ALA A 98 5.88 3.51 -12.82
N GLN A 99 6.13 2.31 -12.28
CA GLN A 99 5.46 1.80 -11.08
C GLN A 99 5.75 2.67 -9.85
N ARG A 100 7.02 3.07 -9.66
CA ARG A 100 7.41 3.99 -8.57
C ARG A 100 6.71 5.34 -8.72
N GLN A 101 6.72 5.91 -9.92
CA GLN A 101 6.03 7.17 -10.20
C GLN A 101 4.52 7.08 -9.94
N ALA A 102 3.88 5.95 -10.29
CA ALA A 102 2.47 5.72 -10.00
C ALA A 102 2.18 5.74 -8.50
N ILE A 103 3.04 5.12 -7.68
CA ILE A 103 2.93 5.16 -6.21
C ILE A 103 3.06 6.59 -5.69
N HIS A 104 4.01 7.38 -6.20
CA HIS A 104 4.17 8.78 -5.80
C HIS A 104 2.94 9.64 -6.17
N LEU A 105 2.36 9.47 -7.35
CA LEU A 105 1.14 10.17 -7.74
C LEU A 105 -0.06 9.74 -6.89
N ALA A 106 -0.17 8.44 -6.60
CA ALA A 106 -1.23 7.90 -5.76
C ALA A 106 -1.17 8.45 -4.33
N ASP A 107 0.03 8.74 -3.81
CA ASP A 107 0.24 9.33 -2.48
C ASP A 107 -0.51 10.65 -2.28
N GLU A 108 -0.55 11.52 -3.31
CA GLU A 108 -1.26 12.81 -3.24
C GLU A 108 -2.75 12.61 -2.90
N TYR A 109 -3.38 11.63 -3.53
CA TYR A 109 -4.80 11.32 -3.34
C TYR A 109 -5.06 10.48 -2.09
N TYR A 110 -4.21 9.47 -1.86
CA TYR A 110 -4.39 8.52 -0.78
C TYR A 110 -4.14 9.14 0.59
N SER A 111 -3.01 9.87 0.75
CA SER A 111 -2.69 10.53 2.02
C SER A 111 -3.66 11.68 2.35
N GLY A 112 -4.19 12.35 1.32
CA GLY A 112 -5.26 13.34 1.43
C GLY A 112 -6.66 12.75 1.62
N LYS A 113 -6.81 11.42 1.67
CA LYS A 113 -8.08 10.69 1.77
C LYS A 113 -9.09 11.03 0.68
N VAL A 114 -8.65 11.49 -0.49
CA VAL A 114 -9.54 11.89 -1.60
C VAL A 114 -10.35 10.70 -2.12
N PHE A 115 -9.81 9.49 -2.01
CA PHE A 115 -10.56 8.27 -2.37
C PHE A 115 -11.64 7.88 -1.34
N GLU A 116 -11.50 8.29 -0.08
CA GLU A 116 -12.51 8.06 0.97
C GLU A 116 -13.56 9.20 0.97
N TYR A 117 -13.09 10.43 0.78
CA TYR A 117 -13.87 11.66 0.82
C TYR A 117 -13.58 12.47 -0.44
N PRO A 118 -14.34 12.25 -1.54
CA PRO A 118 -14.13 12.96 -2.79
C PRO A 118 -14.14 14.47 -2.57
N ALA A 119 -12.98 15.10 -2.81
CA ALA A 119 -12.82 16.54 -2.63
C ALA A 119 -13.43 17.30 -3.82
N VAL A 120 -14.27 18.30 -3.54
CA VAL A 120 -14.93 19.12 -4.57
C VAL A 120 -13.92 19.79 -5.52
N GLY A 121 -12.78 20.24 -5.00
CA GLY A 121 -11.71 20.84 -5.81
C GLY A 121 -11.11 19.87 -6.84
N GLU A 122 -10.85 18.62 -6.45
CA GLU A 122 -10.34 17.59 -7.35
C GLU A 122 -11.37 17.20 -8.42
N ALA A 123 -12.65 17.16 -8.04
CA ALA A 123 -13.74 16.93 -8.98
C ALA A 123 -13.84 18.03 -10.04
N MET A 124 -13.65 19.30 -9.66
CA MET A 124 -13.64 20.43 -10.62
C MET A 124 -12.44 20.38 -11.59
N LEU A 125 -11.34 19.76 -11.18
CA LEU A 125 -10.16 19.53 -12.01
C LEU A 125 -10.21 18.20 -12.78
N GLY A 126 -11.34 17.48 -12.70
CA GLY A 126 -11.53 16.19 -13.35
C GLY A 126 -10.53 15.12 -12.90
N TYR A 127 -9.97 15.25 -11.70
CA TYR A 127 -8.93 14.35 -11.18
C TYR A 127 -7.71 14.21 -12.12
N SER A 128 -7.26 15.34 -12.69
CA SER A 128 -6.19 15.39 -13.71
C SER A 128 -4.85 14.75 -13.32
N LYS A 129 -4.60 14.46 -12.04
CA LYS A 129 -3.37 13.83 -11.55
C LYS A 129 -3.54 12.37 -11.11
N MET A 130 -4.65 11.72 -11.48
CA MET A 130 -4.87 10.31 -11.15
C MET A 130 -3.67 9.44 -11.53
N PRO A 131 -3.24 8.52 -10.66
CA PRO A 131 -2.14 7.63 -10.98
C PRO A 131 -2.54 6.72 -12.17
N PRO A 132 -1.58 6.36 -13.04
CA PRO A 132 -1.82 5.36 -14.06
C PRO A 132 -2.15 4.02 -13.39
N MET A 133 -3.42 3.61 -13.46
CA MET A 133 -3.95 2.50 -12.66
C MET A 133 -3.27 1.16 -12.98
N ASP A 134 -2.94 0.90 -14.24
CA ASP A 134 -2.25 -0.33 -14.62
C ASP A 134 -0.89 -0.44 -13.93
N ALA A 135 -0.09 0.63 -13.97
CA ALA A 135 1.21 0.66 -13.30
C ALA A 135 1.08 0.57 -11.77
N LEU A 136 0.01 1.13 -11.18
CA LEU A 136 -0.23 1.03 -9.75
C LEU A 136 -0.62 -0.41 -9.32
N LEU A 137 -1.48 -1.06 -10.09
CA LEU A 137 -1.88 -2.45 -9.87
C LEU A 137 -0.70 -3.41 -10.05
N GLU A 138 0.09 -3.23 -11.11
CA GLU A 138 1.32 -4.00 -11.32
C GLU A 138 2.32 -3.81 -10.19
N ALA A 139 2.44 -2.60 -9.64
CA ALA A 139 3.31 -2.33 -8.50
C ALA A 139 2.82 -3.07 -7.24
N ALA A 140 1.51 -3.02 -6.96
CA ALA A 140 0.91 -3.77 -5.86
C ALA A 140 1.12 -5.28 -6.00
N GLN A 141 0.91 -5.82 -7.20
CA GLN A 141 1.13 -7.23 -7.52
C GLN A 141 2.60 -7.63 -7.30
N ALA A 142 3.55 -6.84 -7.81
CA ALA A 142 4.97 -7.12 -7.63
C ALA A 142 5.37 -7.13 -6.15
N LEU A 143 4.84 -6.20 -5.35
CA LEU A 143 5.06 -6.13 -3.91
C LEU A 143 4.47 -7.35 -3.19
N VAL A 144 3.21 -7.70 -3.45
CA VAL A 144 2.57 -8.87 -2.85
C VAL A 144 3.30 -10.17 -3.22
N ASP A 145 3.66 -10.36 -4.48
CA ASP A 145 4.32 -11.60 -4.92
C ASP A 145 5.74 -11.73 -4.38
N GLY A 146 6.54 -10.66 -4.49
CA GLY A 146 7.94 -10.68 -4.09
C GLY A 146 8.14 -10.77 -2.57
N LEU A 147 7.19 -10.28 -1.77
CA LEU A 147 7.27 -10.33 -0.31
C LEU A 147 6.66 -11.59 0.31
N ARG A 148 6.00 -12.44 -0.48
CA ARG A 148 5.32 -13.64 0.02
C ARG A 148 6.24 -14.60 0.79
N ILE A 149 7.42 -14.90 0.24
CA ILE A 149 8.38 -15.80 0.90
C ILE A 149 9.08 -15.09 2.07
N PRO A 150 9.67 -13.90 1.89
CA PRO A 150 10.32 -13.17 2.98
C PRO A 150 9.41 -12.95 4.21
N CYS A 151 8.15 -12.54 4.02
CA CYS A 151 7.22 -12.33 5.13
C CYS A 151 6.81 -13.63 5.83
N ARG A 152 6.82 -14.77 5.14
CA ARG A 152 6.53 -16.08 5.74
C ARG A 152 7.69 -16.61 6.58
N GLU A 153 8.92 -16.27 6.20
CA GLU A 153 10.14 -16.75 6.87
C GLU A 153 10.58 -15.84 8.03
N ALA A 154 10.15 -14.58 8.03
CA ALA A 154 10.33 -13.66 9.15
C ALA A 154 9.50 -14.12 10.37
N ARG A 155 10.18 -14.61 11.40
CA ARG A 155 9.61 -15.00 12.69
C ARG A 155 9.75 -13.88 13.72
#